data_AF-A0A7X7ZQ63-F1
#
_entry.id   AF-A0A7X7ZQ63-F1
#
_cell.length_a   1.000
_cell.length_b   1.000
_cell.length_c   1.000
_cell.angle_alpha   90.00
_cell.angle_beta   90.00
_cell.angle_gamma   90.00
#
_symmetry.space_group_name_H-M   'P 1'
#
loop_
_entity.id
_entity.type
_entity.pdbx_description
1 polymer ?
#
loop_
_entity_poly.entity_id
_entity_poly.type
_entity_poly.pdbx_seq_one_letter_code
_entity_poly.pdbx_strand_id
1 'polypeptide(L)'
;MRHGLSALKHKGGSSRRRHGKVARLIVALIFIVGGLSLIAYPYASNYLNEVEQSKVQASQQKAVDNASSEDLSEAWTQAEDFNSRINASRVRVTDPFDPNEELLSDDDYQGTLNLAGDGVTGQIVIPSIDVDLPIYHSIDGDGMNHGVGHMPSTSLPIGGDSTHSVLAGHTGLPSAHIFDRLTELEVGDWFIIRVLGEDHAYRVISTEVVLPDQTDSLAIQDGRDLVTLVTCTPYGINTHRLLIHAERSEIPQEWLDMQASGSQTSSTLPIAGGLSLMQLTFIGIGIGVVVAVALFVLIKKRSARRLEQMGTKGDAEGHDEESGSGGSHPMIHSSSDDDHHSKGAGASHG
;
A
#
# COMPACT_ATOMS: atom_id res chain seq x y z
N MET A 1 84.05 6.26 27.27
CA MET A 1 83.11 6.79 28.28
C MET A 1 81.78 7.11 27.60
N ARG A 2 80.70 6.44 28.06
CA ARG A 2 79.32 6.93 28.28
C ARG A 2 78.48 7.59 27.16
N HIS A 3 77.33 6.94 26.93
CA HIS A 3 75.95 7.43 26.66
C HIS A 3 75.70 8.33 25.42
N GLY A 4 74.62 8.21 24.66
CA GLY A 4 73.37 7.46 24.77
C GLY A 4 72.27 8.11 23.90
N LEU A 5 71.25 7.32 23.54
CA LEU A 5 69.88 7.65 23.13
C LEU A 5 69.66 8.55 21.89
N SER A 6 69.05 8.07 20.81
CA SER A 6 67.63 7.66 20.61
C SER A 6 66.69 8.82 20.24
N ALA A 7 66.36 8.85 18.96
CA ALA A 7 65.05 9.14 18.33
C ALA A 7 64.02 10.02 19.07
N LEU A 8 63.63 11.11 18.42
CA LEU A 8 62.31 11.74 18.56
C LEU A 8 61.63 11.81 17.18
N LYS A 9 60.71 10.87 16.95
CA LYS A 9 59.78 10.88 15.81
C LYS A 9 58.42 11.34 16.30
N HIS A 10 58.10 12.61 16.07
CA HIS A 10 56.75 13.14 16.29
C HIS A 10 55.75 12.47 15.35
N LYS A 11 54.73 11.79 15.88
CA LYS A 11 53.62 11.19 15.12
C LYS A 11 52.27 11.58 15.72
N GLY A 12 51.97 12.88 15.75
CA GLY A 12 50.64 13.41 16.09
C GLY A 12 49.81 13.64 14.82
N GLY A 13 48.98 12.69 14.39
CA GLY A 13 48.18 12.88 13.16
C GLY A 13 47.16 11.80 12.78
N SER A 14 46.72 10.91 13.68
CA SER A 14 45.81 9.80 13.32
C SER A 14 44.36 9.94 13.81
N SER A 15 44.06 10.88 14.70
CA SER A 15 42.76 10.94 15.40
C SER A 15 41.62 11.52 14.54
N ARG A 16 41.90 12.57 13.75
CA ARG A 16 40.89 13.29 12.95
C ARG A 16 40.36 12.47 11.76
N ARG A 17 41.20 11.60 11.17
CA ARG A 17 40.84 10.72 10.02
C ARG A 17 39.90 9.56 10.37
N ARG A 18 39.90 9.06 11.61
CA ARG A 18 39.06 7.90 12.01
C ARG A 18 37.58 8.26 12.24
N HIS A 19 37.30 9.47 12.71
CA HIS A 19 35.92 9.94 12.93
C HIS A 19 35.13 10.06 11.61
N GLY A 20 35.79 10.55 10.56
CA GLY A 20 35.17 10.61 9.22
C GLY A 20 34.85 9.24 8.62
N LYS A 21 35.65 8.18 8.91
CA LYS A 21 35.36 6.84 8.38
C LYS A 21 34.14 6.20 9.04
N VAL A 22 33.98 6.38 10.35
CA VAL A 22 32.86 5.79 11.08
C VAL A 22 31.56 6.55 10.82
N ALA A 23 31.61 7.89 10.74
CA ALA A 23 30.46 8.69 10.31
C ALA A 23 29.95 8.26 8.91
N ARG A 24 30.86 8.01 7.96
CA ARG A 24 30.50 7.46 6.64
C ARG A 24 29.86 6.07 6.70
N LEU A 25 30.30 5.20 7.62
CA LEU A 25 29.68 3.88 7.81
C LEU A 25 28.26 3.99 8.36
N ILE A 26 28.01 4.91 9.30
CA ILE A 26 26.65 5.17 9.81
C ILE A 26 25.76 5.70 8.68
N VAL A 27 26.24 6.69 7.93
CA VAL A 27 25.50 7.24 6.80
C VAL A 27 25.19 6.15 5.77
N ALA A 28 26.17 5.32 5.41
CA ALA A 28 25.96 4.19 4.50
C ALA A 28 24.92 3.19 5.04
N LEU A 29 24.94 2.90 6.34
CA LEU A 29 23.97 2.00 6.96
C LEU A 29 22.56 2.59 6.99
N ILE A 30 22.42 3.90 7.21
CA ILE A 30 21.13 4.59 7.11
C ILE A 30 20.58 4.46 5.69
N PHE A 31 21.39 4.65 4.65
CA PHE A 31 20.96 4.45 3.26
C PHE A 31 20.57 3.00 2.97
N ILE A 32 21.32 2.03 3.49
CA ILE A 32 20.99 0.60 3.33
C ILE A 32 19.67 0.27 4.00
N VAL A 33 19.47 0.67 5.26
CA VAL A 33 18.22 0.44 6.00
C VAL A 33 17.06 1.16 5.33
N GLY A 34 17.25 2.43 4.94
CA GLY A 34 16.24 3.19 4.20
C GLY A 34 15.85 2.52 2.88
N GLY A 35 16.82 2.04 2.11
CA GLY A 35 16.58 1.29 0.88
C GLY A 35 15.83 -0.02 1.11
N LEU A 36 16.22 -0.79 2.14
CA LEU A 36 15.51 -2.03 2.51
C LEU A 36 14.07 -1.75 2.97
N SER A 37 13.85 -0.67 3.74
CA SER A 37 12.50 -0.27 4.16
C SER A 37 11.60 0.09 2.97
N LEU A 38 12.14 0.78 1.96
CA LEU A 38 11.37 1.10 0.75
C LEU A 38 11.00 -0.16 -0.05
N ILE A 39 11.90 -1.14 -0.13
CA ILE A 39 11.62 -2.44 -0.76
C ILE A 39 10.61 -3.24 0.05
N ALA A 40 10.65 -3.15 1.38
CA ALA A 40 9.74 -3.86 2.28
C ALA A 40 8.32 -3.30 2.26
N TYR A 41 8.16 -2.00 1.97
CA TYR A 41 6.90 -1.29 2.11
C TYR A 41 5.74 -1.93 1.32
N PRO A 42 5.87 -2.25 0.01
CA PRO A 42 4.76 -2.84 -0.74
C PRO A 42 4.31 -4.18 -0.17
N TYR A 43 5.24 -5.04 0.23
CA TYR A 43 4.90 -6.34 0.83
C TYR A 43 4.19 -6.17 2.17
N ALA A 44 4.73 -5.32 3.04
CA ALA A 44 4.14 -5.06 4.35
C ALA A 44 2.74 -4.41 4.23
N SER A 45 2.59 -3.46 3.31
CA SER A 45 1.32 -2.81 3.04
C SER A 45 0.31 -3.80 2.46
N ASN A 46 0.71 -4.63 1.49
CA ASN A 46 -0.18 -5.60 0.88
C ASN A 46 -0.71 -6.61 1.91
N TYR A 47 0.16 -7.14 2.77
CA TYR A 47 -0.26 -8.04 3.84
C TYR A 47 -1.24 -7.40 4.83
N LEU A 48 -1.03 -6.12 5.17
CA LEU A 48 -1.98 -5.40 6.02
C LEU A 48 -3.33 -5.24 5.31
N ASN A 49 -3.33 -4.99 4.00
CA ASN A 49 -4.54 -4.93 3.20
C ASN A 49 -5.26 -6.28 3.11
N GLU A 50 -4.55 -7.39 2.89
CA GLU A 50 -5.12 -8.75 2.92
C GLU A 50 -5.81 -9.05 4.25
N VAL A 51 -5.22 -8.60 5.37
CA VAL A 51 -5.83 -8.74 6.70
C VAL A 51 -7.09 -7.91 6.84
N GLU A 52 -7.12 -6.67 6.35
CA GLU A 52 -8.34 -5.84 6.38
C GLU A 52 -9.43 -6.40 5.45
N GLN A 53 -9.07 -6.81 4.23
CA GLN A 53 -9.97 -7.48 3.28
C GLN A 53 -10.63 -8.72 3.90
N SER A 54 -9.84 -9.57 4.56
CA SER A 54 -10.34 -10.77 5.23
C SER A 54 -11.34 -10.44 6.35
N LYS A 55 -11.12 -9.36 7.11
CA LYS A 55 -12.06 -8.92 8.15
C LYS A 55 -13.36 -8.40 7.56
N VAL A 56 -13.28 -7.63 6.47
CA VAL A 56 -14.44 -7.10 5.76
C VAL A 56 -15.30 -8.24 5.23
N GLN A 57 -14.70 -9.22 4.56
CA GLN A 57 -15.40 -10.41 4.08
C GLN A 57 -16.03 -11.23 5.23
N ALA A 58 -15.30 -11.40 6.34
CA ALA A 58 -15.86 -12.08 7.51
C ALA A 58 -17.04 -11.32 8.15
N SER A 59 -17.00 -9.98 8.13
CA SER A 59 -18.11 -9.12 8.57
C SER A 59 -19.33 -9.32 7.68
N GLN A 60 -19.14 -9.33 6.36
CA GLN A 60 -20.18 -9.59 5.38
C GLN A 60 -20.82 -10.97 5.55
N GLN A 61 -20.00 -12.02 5.66
CA GLN A 61 -20.52 -13.38 5.91
C GLN A 61 -21.33 -13.43 7.19
N LYS A 62 -20.85 -12.79 8.26
CA LYS A 62 -21.58 -12.70 9.52
C LYS A 62 -22.89 -11.91 9.38
N ALA A 63 -22.94 -10.86 8.58
CA ALA A 63 -24.16 -10.11 8.33
C ALA A 63 -25.20 -10.99 7.62
N VAL A 64 -24.78 -11.75 6.59
CA VAL A 64 -25.63 -12.73 5.90
C VAL A 64 -26.11 -13.83 6.85
N ASP A 65 -25.21 -14.43 7.65
CA ASP A 65 -25.55 -15.52 8.58
C ASP A 65 -26.56 -15.11 9.66
N ASN A 66 -26.58 -13.82 10.04
CA ASN A 66 -27.50 -13.29 11.05
C ASN A 66 -28.75 -12.63 10.46
N ALA A 67 -28.80 -12.40 9.15
CA ALA A 67 -29.95 -11.82 8.49
C ALA A 67 -31.14 -12.80 8.51
N SER A 68 -32.35 -12.26 8.66
CA SER A 68 -33.54 -13.11 8.52
C SER A 68 -33.75 -13.49 7.06
N SER A 69 -34.51 -14.56 6.81
CA SER A 69 -34.91 -14.91 5.44
C SER A 69 -35.73 -13.81 4.76
N GLU A 70 -36.45 -13.00 5.55
CA GLU A 70 -37.21 -11.85 5.05
C GLU A 70 -36.26 -10.75 4.59
N ASP A 71 -35.27 -10.38 5.41
CA ASP A 71 -34.27 -9.37 5.05
C ASP A 71 -33.46 -9.77 3.81
N LEU A 72 -33.07 -11.05 3.72
CA LEU A 72 -32.35 -11.57 2.55
C LEU A 72 -33.23 -11.51 1.30
N SER A 73 -34.49 -11.95 1.39
CA SER A 73 -35.43 -11.88 0.27
C SER A 73 -35.70 -10.45 -0.17
N GLU A 74 -35.77 -9.51 0.77
CA GLU A 74 -35.92 -8.09 0.48
C GLU A 74 -34.68 -7.55 -0.24
N ALA A 75 -33.48 -7.85 0.24
CA ALA A 75 -32.23 -7.44 -0.40
C ALA A 75 -32.10 -7.99 -1.83
N TRP A 76 -32.49 -9.24 -2.07
CA TRP A 76 -32.57 -9.82 -3.42
C TRP A 76 -33.55 -9.07 -4.32
N THR A 77 -34.76 -8.81 -3.81
CA THR A 77 -35.79 -8.09 -4.58
C THR A 77 -35.32 -6.68 -4.95
N GLN A 78 -34.69 -5.96 -4.01
CA GLN A 78 -34.14 -4.63 -4.28
C GLN A 78 -33.07 -4.66 -5.38
N ALA A 79 -32.19 -5.67 -5.36
CA ALA A 79 -31.15 -5.84 -6.37
C ALA A 79 -31.70 -6.22 -7.75
N GLU A 80 -32.72 -7.08 -7.82
CA GLU A 80 -33.42 -7.44 -9.06
C GLU A 80 -34.17 -6.24 -9.66
N ASP A 81 -34.84 -5.45 -8.81
CA ASP A 81 -35.53 -4.23 -9.21
C ASP A 81 -34.54 -3.19 -9.75
N PHE A 82 -33.37 -3.05 -9.10
CA PHE A 82 -32.30 -2.19 -9.59
C PHE A 82 -31.80 -2.62 -10.97
N ASN A 83 -31.48 -3.90 -11.14
CA ASN A 83 -31.02 -4.44 -12.43
C ASN A 83 -32.07 -4.25 -13.53
N SER A 84 -33.36 -4.42 -13.21
CA SER A 84 -34.47 -4.16 -14.13
C SER A 84 -34.52 -2.70 -14.58
N ARG A 85 -34.28 -1.74 -13.67
CA ARG A 85 -34.21 -0.30 -14.00
C ARG A 85 -33.01 0.02 -14.89
N ILE A 86 -31.83 -0.53 -14.58
CA ILE A 86 -30.62 -0.34 -15.38
C ILE A 86 -30.81 -0.85 -16.81
N ASN A 87 -31.34 -2.07 -16.96
CA ASN A 87 -31.62 -2.66 -18.27
C ASN A 87 -32.67 -1.84 -19.06
N ALA A 88 -33.75 -1.41 -18.41
CA ALA A 88 -34.79 -0.59 -19.05
C ALA A 88 -34.28 0.79 -19.50
N SER A 89 -33.37 1.39 -18.73
CA SER A 89 -32.83 2.73 -18.99
C SER A 89 -31.75 2.73 -20.07
N ARG A 90 -31.11 1.58 -20.33
CA ARG A 90 -29.96 1.43 -21.27
C ARG A 90 -28.91 2.52 -21.04
N VAL A 91 -28.55 2.72 -19.77
CA VAL A 91 -27.58 3.73 -19.35
C VAL A 91 -26.27 3.48 -20.09
N ARG A 92 -25.67 4.54 -20.64
CA ARG A 92 -24.36 4.45 -21.28
C ARG A 92 -23.30 4.24 -20.20
N VAL A 93 -22.54 3.16 -20.33
CA VAL A 93 -21.37 2.92 -19.47
C VAL A 93 -20.24 3.85 -19.88
N THR A 94 -19.60 4.51 -18.91
CA THR A 94 -18.45 5.41 -19.08
C THR A 94 -17.17 4.75 -18.54
N ASP A 95 -16.02 5.39 -18.72
CA ASP A 95 -14.75 4.87 -18.20
C ASP A 95 -14.78 4.82 -16.66
N PRO A 96 -14.55 3.66 -16.03
CA PRO A 96 -14.52 3.55 -14.58
C PRO A 96 -13.38 4.31 -13.88
N PHE A 97 -12.48 4.96 -14.63
CA PHE A 97 -11.34 5.70 -14.09
C PHE A 97 -11.28 7.14 -14.57
N ASP A 98 -12.34 7.68 -15.19
CA ASP A 98 -12.40 9.10 -15.59
C ASP A 98 -12.77 9.97 -14.36
N PRO A 99 -11.87 10.85 -13.89
CA PRO A 99 -12.13 11.68 -12.73
C PRO A 99 -13.18 12.78 -12.96
N ASN A 100 -13.61 13.00 -14.20
CA ASN A 100 -14.58 14.05 -14.54
C ASN A 100 -16.01 13.49 -14.73
N GLU A 101 -16.18 12.17 -14.66
CA GLU A 101 -17.50 11.54 -14.78
C GLU A 101 -18.25 11.63 -13.46
N GLU A 102 -19.50 12.09 -13.52
CA GLU A 102 -20.39 12.13 -12.37
C GLU A 102 -21.05 10.75 -12.22
N LEU A 103 -20.63 10.00 -11.21
CA LEU A 103 -21.13 8.66 -10.97
C LEU A 103 -22.54 8.72 -10.36
N LEU A 104 -23.42 7.89 -10.90
CA LEU A 104 -24.77 7.69 -10.36
C LEU A 104 -24.66 6.94 -9.02
N SER A 105 -24.49 7.66 -7.93
CA SER A 105 -24.42 7.08 -6.58
C SER A 105 -25.48 7.72 -5.70
N ASP A 106 -26.73 7.30 -5.88
CA ASP A 106 -27.82 7.68 -4.99
C ASP A 106 -27.93 6.74 -3.77
N ASP A 107 -28.77 7.13 -2.81
CA ASP A 107 -28.99 6.37 -1.58
C ASP A 107 -29.59 4.97 -1.86
N ASP A 108 -30.31 4.82 -2.97
CA ASP A 108 -30.91 3.55 -3.41
C ASP A 108 -29.81 2.56 -3.84
N TYR A 109 -28.88 3.01 -4.68
CA TYR A 109 -27.70 2.22 -5.05
C TYR A 109 -26.86 1.84 -3.82
N GLN A 110 -26.51 2.80 -2.96
CA GLN A 110 -25.63 2.56 -1.80
C GLN A 110 -26.27 1.69 -0.69
N GLY A 111 -27.61 1.64 -0.65
CA GLY A 111 -28.37 0.81 0.28
C GLY A 111 -28.54 -0.64 -0.17
N THR A 112 -28.47 -0.90 -1.47
CA THR A 112 -28.71 -2.23 -2.04
C THR A 112 -27.53 -3.17 -1.76
N LEU A 113 -27.76 -4.47 -1.51
CA LEU A 113 -26.70 -5.46 -1.18
C LEU A 113 -25.78 -5.09 0.02
N ASN A 114 -26.14 -4.12 0.87
CA ASN A 114 -25.25 -3.57 1.90
C ASN A 114 -25.68 -3.96 3.32
N LEU A 115 -25.84 -5.26 3.60
CA LEU A 115 -26.38 -5.76 4.88
C LEU A 115 -25.53 -5.36 6.10
N ALA A 116 -24.21 -5.24 5.95
CA ALA A 116 -23.33 -4.81 7.04
C ALA A 116 -23.22 -3.28 7.19
N GLY A 117 -23.75 -2.51 6.23
CA GLY A 117 -23.67 -1.05 6.22
C GLY A 117 -22.26 -0.48 6.01
N ASP A 118 -21.34 -1.28 5.46
CA ASP A 118 -19.94 -0.92 5.21
C ASP A 118 -19.64 -0.57 3.74
N GLY A 119 -20.66 -0.61 2.89
CA GLY A 119 -20.56 -0.30 1.46
C GLY A 119 -20.09 -1.48 0.61
N VAL A 120 -20.01 -2.69 1.15
CA VAL A 120 -19.60 -3.90 0.41
C VAL A 120 -20.82 -4.64 -0.10
N THR A 121 -20.84 -4.93 -1.40
CA THR A 121 -21.89 -5.67 -2.11
C THR A 121 -21.67 -7.18 -2.13
N GLY A 122 -20.41 -7.61 -1.98
CA GLY A 122 -20.05 -9.01 -2.12
C GLY A 122 -18.54 -9.25 -2.15
N GLN A 123 -18.14 -10.37 -2.74
CA GLN A 123 -16.77 -10.83 -2.83
C GLN A 123 -16.52 -11.42 -4.21
N ILE A 124 -15.34 -11.18 -4.80
CA ILE A 124 -14.88 -11.85 -6.02
C ILE A 124 -13.70 -12.75 -5.69
N VAL A 125 -13.75 -13.99 -6.20
CA VAL A 125 -12.70 -14.99 -6.05
C VAL A 125 -12.27 -15.51 -7.42
N ILE A 126 -10.99 -15.36 -7.75
CA ILE A 126 -10.38 -15.81 -9.01
C ILE A 126 -9.19 -16.73 -8.68
N PRO A 127 -9.42 -18.05 -8.55
CA PRO A 127 -8.39 -18.95 -8.02
C PRO A 127 -7.13 -19.07 -8.87
N SER A 128 -7.24 -18.97 -10.21
CA SER A 128 -6.09 -19.10 -11.12
C SER A 128 -5.01 -18.03 -10.89
N ILE A 129 -5.39 -16.88 -10.33
CA ILE A 129 -4.50 -15.75 -10.08
C ILE A 129 -4.46 -15.31 -8.60
N ASP A 130 -4.97 -16.14 -7.69
CA ASP A 130 -4.96 -15.90 -6.23
C ASP A 130 -5.62 -14.57 -5.84
N VAL A 131 -6.73 -14.23 -6.50
CA VAL A 131 -7.54 -13.06 -6.14
C VAL A 131 -8.68 -13.50 -5.23
N ASP A 132 -8.78 -12.85 -4.09
CA ASP A 132 -9.89 -12.96 -3.15
C ASP A 132 -10.13 -11.56 -2.54
N LEU A 133 -11.12 -10.83 -3.05
CA LEU A 133 -11.29 -9.41 -2.75
C LEU A 133 -12.75 -9.06 -2.47
N PRO A 134 -13.02 -8.14 -1.53
CA PRO A 134 -14.35 -7.55 -1.38
C PRO A 134 -14.71 -6.69 -2.60
N ILE A 135 -16.01 -6.65 -2.93
CA ILE A 135 -16.60 -5.80 -3.96
C ILE A 135 -17.33 -4.65 -3.27
N TYR A 136 -16.82 -3.43 -3.40
CA TYR A 136 -17.42 -2.21 -2.87
C TYR A 136 -18.44 -1.61 -3.85
N HIS A 137 -19.39 -0.87 -3.30
CA HIS A 137 -20.20 0.06 -4.07
C HIS A 137 -19.31 1.15 -4.66
N SER A 138 -19.63 1.51 -5.89
CA SER A 138 -18.96 2.54 -6.66
C SER A 138 -17.48 2.29 -6.89
N ILE A 139 -16.90 3.24 -7.61
CA ILE A 139 -15.50 3.31 -8.02
C ILE A 139 -14.89 4.66 -7.60
N ASP A 140 -15.58 5.40 -6.73
CA ASP A 140 -15.06 6.58 -6.07
C ASP A 140 -14.74 6.30 -4.59
N GLY A 141 -13.68 6.96 -4.10
CA GLY A 141 -13.27 6.86 -2.71
C GLY A 141 -12.24 5.76 -2.39
N ASP A 142 -11.98 5.60 -1.10
CA ASP A 142 -10.87 4.77 -0.60
C ASP A 142 -11.13 3.25 -0.72
N GLY A 143 -12.36 2.82 -1.03
CA GLY A 143 -12.71 1.41 -1.18
C GLY A 143 -11.89 0.69 -2.25
N MET A 144 -11.64 1.34 -3.38
CA MET A 144 -10.82 0.78 -4.47
C MET A 144 -9.34 0.57 -4.10
N ASN A 145 -8.85 1.23 -3.05
CA ASN A 145 -7.50 0.96 -2.52
C ASN A 145 -7.42 -0.36 -1.74
N HIS A 146 -8.58 -0.94 -1.40
CA HIS A 146 -8.72 -2.11 -0.55
C HIS A 146 -9.50 -3.25 -1.23
N GLY A 147 -10.07 -3.06 -2.43
CA GLY A 147 -10.83 -4.08 -3.12
C GLY A 147 -11.25 -3.66 -4.51
N VAL A 148 -12.28 -4.32 -5.02
CA VAL A 148 -12.84 -4.08 -6.36
C VAL A 148 -14.05 -3.16 -6.22
N GLY A 149 -14.22 -2.21 -7.11
CA GLY A 149 -15.40 -1.34 -7.15
C GLY A 149 -16.40 -1.81 -8.20
N HIS A 150 -17.69 -1.75 -7.88
CA HIS A 150 -18.76 -1.95 -8.86
C HIS A 150 -19.09 -0.63 -9.58
N MET A 151 -19.24 -0.67 -10.90
CA MET A 151 -19.63 0.51 -11.69
C MET A 151 -21.14 0.80 -11.53
N PRO A 152 -21.56 1.92 -10.93
CA PRO A 152 -22.97 2.14 -10.58
C PRO A 152 -23.94 2.21 -11.77
N SER A 153 -23.45 2.53 -12.97
CA SER A 153 -24.25 2.54 -14.20
C SER A 153 -24.44 1.16 -14.85
N THR A 154 -24.05 0.10 -14.17
CA THR A 154 -24.10 -1.30 -14.65
C THR A 154 -24.93 -2.18 -13.74
N SER A 155 -25.28 -3.38 -14.18
CA SER A 155 -26.06 -4.32 -13.36
C SER A 155 -25.28 -4.72 -12.12
N LEU A 156 -25.94 -4.73 -10.96
CA LEU A 156 -25.41 -5.34 -9.74
C LEU A 156 -24.98 -6.80 -9.99
N PRO A 157 -23.94 -7.30 -9.30
CA PRO A 157 -23.31 -8.59 -9.58
C PRO A 157 -24.10 -9.80 -9.06
N ILE A 158 -25.43 -9.73 -9.10
CA ILE A 158 -26.36 -10.82 -8.77
C ILE A 158 -26.68 -11.74 -9.97
N GLY A 159 -26.25 -11.34 -11.17
CA GLY A 159 -26.55 -12.02 -12.43
C GLY A 159 -28.01 -11.85 -12.87
N GLY A 160 -28.45 -12.72 -13.78
CA GLY A 160 -29.81 -12.70 -14.33
C GLY A 160 -29.85 -12.55 -15.85
N ASP A 161 -31.05 -12.67 -16.43
CA ASP A 161 -31.21 -12.47 -17.86
C ASP A 161 -31.00 -11.00 -18.24
N SER A 162 -30.26 -10.77 -19.33
CA SER A 162 -30.00 -9.43 -19.86
C SER A 162 -29.35 -8.51 -18.81
N THR A 163 -28.34 -9.01 -18.11
CA THR A 163 -27.52 -8.26 -17.14
C THR A 163 -26.08 -8.16 -17.58
N HIS A 164 -25.44 -7.05 -17.24
CA HIS A 164 -24.01 -6.86 -17.44
C HIS A 164 -23.43 -6.05 -16.28
N SER A 165 -22.70 -6.72 -15.39
CA SER A 165 -21.99 -6.09 -14.27
C SER A 165 -20.57 -5.72 -14.68
N VAL A 166 -20.11 -4.52 -14.28
CA VAL A 166 -18.72 -4.10 -14.50
C VAL A 166 -18.03 -3.90 -13.17
N LEU A 167 -16.94 -4.63 -12.98
CA LEU A 167 -16.14 -4.62 -11.75
C LEU A 167 -14.74 -4.05 -12.07
N ALA A 168 -14.41 -2.91 -11.47
CA ALA A 168 -13.15 -2.21 -11.71
C ALA A 168 -12.19 -2.38 -10.54
N GLY A 169 -10.91 -2.60 -10.84
CA GLY A 169 -9.85 -2.72 -9.84
C GLY A 169 -8.56 -2.08 -10.32
N HIS A 170 -7.80 -1.50 -9.40
CA HIS A 170 -6.52 -0.90 -9.76
C HIS A 170 -5.47 -1.94 -10.18
N THR A 171 -4.55 -1.51 -11.02
CA THR A 171 -3.31 -2.23 -11.34
C THR A 171 -2.11 -1.38 -10.92
N GLY A 172 -1.18 -1.98 -10.19
CA GLY A 172 0.10 -1.41 -9.81
C GLY A 172 0.06 -0.47 -8.60
N LEU A 173 -0.89 -0.66 -7.68
CA LEU A 173 -0.88 0.07 -6.43
C LEU A 173 0.34 -0.35 -5.58
N PRO A 174 1.11 0.61 -5.02
CA PRO A 174 2.19 0.28 -4.10
C PRO A 174 1.71 -0.38 -2.81
N SER A 175 0.44 -0.21 -2.45
CA SER A 175 -0.13 -0.59 -1.16
C SER A 175 -0.85 -1.94 -1.15
N ALA A 176 -1.41 -2.39 -2.29
CA ALA A 176 -2.25 -3.59 -2.37
C ALA A 176 -2.25 -4.18 -3.79
N HIS A 177 -2.31 -5.49 -3.89
CA HIS A 177 -2.58 -6.20 -5.14
C HIS A 177 -4.08 -6.34 -5.33
N ILE A 178 -4.65 -5.64 -6.31
CA ILE A 178 -6.09 -5.72 -6.65
C ILE A 178 -6.25 -6.55 -7.94
N PHE A 179 -6.08 -5.93 -9.11
CA PHE A 179 -6.15 -6.59 -10.42
C PHE A 179 -4.81 -6.64 -11.16
N ASP A 180 -3.70 -6.58 -10.42
CA ASP A 180 -2.34 -6.61 -10.96
C ASP A 180 -2.07 -7.80 -11.88
N ARG A 181 -2.71 -8.95 -11.60
CA ARG A 181 -2.52 -10.22 -12.31
C ARG A 181 -3.63 -10.53 -13.31
N LEU A 182 -4.52 -9.58 -13.59
CA LEU A 182 -5.67 -9.81 -14.48
C LEU A 182 -5.23 -10.14 -15.92
N THR A 183 -4.03 -9.71 -16.34
CA THR A 183 -3.41 -10.08 -17.61
C THR A 183 -3.06 -11.57 -17.75
N GLU A 184 -3.06 -12.32 -16.65
CA GLU A 184 -2.77 -13.76 -16.65
C GLU A 184 -4.01 -14.61 -16.89
N LEU A 185 -5.22 -14.01 -16.91
CA LEU A 185 -6.45 -14.75 -17.21
C LEU A 185 -6.55 -15.10 -18.68
N GLU A 186 -6.95 -16.34 -18.94
CA GLU A 186 -7.17 -16.87 -20.28
C GLU A 186 -8.65 -17.21 -20.52
N VAL A 187 -9.04 -17.28 -21.80
CA VAL A 187 -10.36 -17.76 -22.19
C VAL A 187 -10.56 -19.18 -21.66
N GLY A 188 -11.66 -19.37 -20.92
CA GLY A 188 -11.99 -20.63 -20.27
C GLY A 188 -11.67 -20.68 -18.78
N ASP A 189 -10.90 -19.74 -18.24
CA ASP A 189 -10.77 -19.53 -16.79
C ASP A 189 -12.10 -19.13 -16.17
N TRP A 190 -12.23 -19.30 -14.86
CA TRP A 190 -13.45 -18.99 -14.13
C TRP A 190 -13.18 -18.19 -12.86
N PHE A 191 -14.22 -17.51 -12.41
CA PHE A 191 -14.26 -16.85 -11.12
C PHE A 191 -15.64 -16.97 -10.49
N ILE A 192 -15.71 -16.73 -9.19
CA ILE A 192 -16.94 -16.71 -8.40
C ILE A 192 -17.17 -15.30 -7.90
N ILE A 193 -18.40 -14.83 -8.02
CA ILE A 193 -18.91 -13.69 -7.26
C ILE A 193 -19.82 -14.25 -6.18
N ARG A 194 -19.49 -13.96 -4.91
CA ARG A 194 -20.34 -14.29 -3.76
C ARG A 194 -21.13 -13.06 -3.33
N VAL A 195 -22.45 -13.17 -3.34
CA VAL A 195 -23.39 -12.09 -2.98
C VAL A 195 -24.52 -12.68 -2.16
N LEU A 196 -24.84 -12.07 -1.02
CA LEU A 196 -25.92 -12.50 -0.12
C LEU A 196 -25.90 -14.01 0.26
N GLY A 197 -24.70 -14.60 0.29
CA GLY A 197 -24.50 -16.02 0.62
C GLY A 197 -24.64 -17.00 -0.57
N GLU A 198 -24.89 -16.51 -1.78
CA GLU A 198 -24.92 -17.31 -3.00
C GLU A 198 -23.63 -17.16 -3.81
N ASP A 199 -23.20 -18.26 -4.45
CA ASP A 199 -22.02 -18.30 -5.31
C ASP A 199 -22.45 -18.26 -6.79
N HIS A 200 -22.00 -17.24 -7.53
CA HIS A 200 -22.28 -17.04 -8.95
C HIS A 200 -21.01 -17.26 -9.76
N ALA A 201 -20.97 -18.31 -10.57
CA ALA A 201 -19.82 -18.63 -11.41
C ALA A 201 -19.88 -17.97 -12.78
N TYR A 202 -18.75 -17.43 -13.21
CA TYR A 202 -18.58 -16.87 -14.54
C TYR A 202 -17.34 -17.44 -15.20
N ARG A 203 -17.42 -17.65 -16.52
CA ARG A 203 -16.32 -18.17 -17.32
C ARG A 203 -15.86 -17.13 -18.32
N VAL A 204 -14.55 -16.90 -18.39
CA VAL A 204 -13.94 -15.94 -19.31
C VAL A 204 -14.18 -16.40 -20.75
N ILE A 205 -14.77 -15.52 -21.55
CA ILE A 205 -15.10 -15.77 -22.96
C ILE A 205 -14.22 -14.98 -23.92
N SER A 206 -13.71 -13.82 -23.49
CA SER A 206 -12.85 -12.97 -24.32
C SER A 206 -12.12 -11.91 -23.49
N THR A 207 -11.02 -11.41 -24.06
CA THR A 207 -10.21 -10.33 -23.50
C THR A 207 -9.99 -9.27 -24.56
N GLU A 208 -10.05 -8.00 -24.17
CA GLU A 208 -9.71 -6.89 -25.05
C GLU A 208 -8.90 -5.80 -24.35
N VAL A 209 -8.15 -5.04 -25.15
CA VAL A 209 -7.45 -3.83 -24.73
C VAL A 209 -7.99 -2.66 -25.53
N VAL A 210 -8.56 -1.68 -24.83
CA VAL A 210 -9.30 -0.57 -25.42
C VAL A 210 -8.81 0.78 -24.90
N LEU A 211 -9.12 1.86 -25.62
CA LEU A 211 -8.97 3.20 -25.08
C LEU A 211 -10.04 3.47 -23.99
N PRO A 212 -9.79 4.39 -23.04
CA PRO A 212 -10.73 4.68 -21.96
C PRO A 212 -12.15 5.03 -22.43
N ASP A 213 -12.28 5.75 -23.55
CA ASP A 213 -13.56 6.18 -24.12
C ASP A 213 -14.31 5.09 -24.90
N GLN A 214 -13.69 3.93 -25.12
CA GLN A 214 -14.25 2.80 -25.86
C GLN A 214 -14.96 1.82 -24.90
N THR A 215 -16.20 2.16 -24.55
CA THR A 215 -17.00 1.41 -23.57
C THR A 215 -18.13 0.60 -24.17
N ASP A 216 -18.22 0.52 -25.51
CA ASP A 216 -19.36 -0.10 -26.21
C ASP A 216 -19.55 -1.58 -25.86
N SER A 217 -18.47 -2.30 -25.57
CA SER A 217 -18.49 -3.71 -25.16
C SER A 217 -19.05 -3.94 -23.75
N LEU A 218 -19.12 -2.89 -22.92
CA LEU A 218 -19.66 -2.92 -21.56
C LEU A 218 -21.19 -2.81 -21.52
N ALA A 219 -21.85 -2.62 -22.66
CA ALA A 219 -23.30 -2.54 -22.73
C ALA A 219 -23.98 -3.88 -22.42
N ILE A 220 -25.19 -3.83 -21.87
CA ILE A 220 -26.04 -5.00 -21.68
C ILE A 220 -26.37 -5.63 -23.03
N GLN A 221 -26.29 -6.97 -23.09
CA GLN A 221 -26.66 -7.77 -24.25
C GLN A 221 -27.89 -8.61 -23.93
N ASP A 222 -28.93 -8.49 -24.76
CA ASP A 222 -30.20 -9.18 -24.53
C ASP A 222 -30.00 -10.70 -24.49
N GLY A 223 -30.57 -11.33 -23.45
CA GLY A 223 -30.50 -12.77 -23.24
C GLY A 223 -29.20 -13.28 -22.63
N ARG A 224 -28.28 -12.39 -22.21
CA ARG A 224 -26.98 -12.76 -21.65
C ARG A 224 -26.80 -12.28 -20.21
N ASP A 225 -26.08 -13.06 -19.43
CA ASP A 225 -25.67 -12.76 -18.06
C ASP A 225 -24.14 -12.58 -18.05
N LEU A 226 -23.69 -11.32 -18.04
CA LEU A 226 -22.30 -10.95 -18.28
C LEU A 226 -21.68 -10.25 -17.07
N VAL A 227 -20.38 -10.50 -16.90
CA VAL A 227 -19.52 -9.70 -16.03
C VAL A 227 -18.28 -9.31 -16.81
N THR A 228 -17.89 -8.04 -16.71
CA THR A 228 -16.59 -7.58 -17.18
C THR A 228 -15.71 -7.11 -16.03
N LEU A 229 -14.52 -7.68 -15.92
CA LEU A 229 -13.47 -7.21 -15.02
C LEU A 229 -12.62 -6.17 -15.75
N VAL A 230 -12.41 -5.01 -15.14
CA VAL A 230 -11.75 -3.86 -15.78
C VAL A 230 -10.55 -3.41 -14.97
N THR A 231 -9.42 -3.21 -15.64
CA THR A 231 -8.26 -2.55 -15.03
C THR A 231 -7.49 -1.68 -16.02
N CYS A 232 -6.57 -0.86 -15.51
CA CYS A 232 -5.70 -0.03 -16.33
C CYS A 232 -4.54 -0.84 -16.94
N THR A 233 -4.14 -0.51 -18.16
CA THR A 233 -3.03 -1.16 -18.86
C THR A 233 -2.36 -0.18 -19.85
N PRO A 234 -1.10 -0.38 -20.28
CA PRO A 234 -0.07 -1.25 -19.71
C PRO A 234 0.31 -0.84 -18.29
N TYR A 235 0.85 -1.79 -17.51
CA TYR A 235 1.26 -1.59 -16.12
C TYR A 235 2.13 -0.33 -15.93
N GLY A 236 1.71 0.55 -15.02
CA GLY A 236 2.42 1.80 -14.70
C GLY A 236 2.31 2.90 -15.74
N ILE A 237 1.63 2.67 -16.87
CA ILE A 237 1.36 3.67 -17.93
C ILE A 237 -0.12 4.03 -17.97
N ASN A 238 -1.02 3.04 -17.80
CA ASN A 238 -2.47 3.22 -17.61
C ASN A 238 -3.19 4.01 -18.71
N THR A 239 -2.68 3.96 -19.95
CA THR A 239 -3.25 4.68 -21.11
C THR A 239 -4.44 3.97 -21.76
N HIS A 240 -4.63 2.69 -21.46
CA HIS A 240 -5.67 1.83 -21.99
C HIS A 240 -6.39 1.13 -20.83
N ARG A 241 -7.46 0.40 -21.17
CA ARG A 241 -8.16 -0.51 -20.26
C ARG A 241 -8.01 -1.94 -20.76
N LEU A 242 -7.73 -2.85 -19.84
CA LEU A 242 -7.85 -4.30 -20.06
C LEU A 242 -9.25 -4.70 -19.60
N LEU A 243 -10.05 -5.26 -20.51
CA LEU A 243 -11.37 -5.78 -20.20
C LEU A 243 -11.35 -7.31 -20.32
N ILE A 244 -11.76 -8.01 -19.25
CA ILE A 244 -11.97 -9.45 -19.24
C ILE A 244 -13.48 -9.70 -19.22
N HIS A 245 -14.03 -10.15 -20.34
CA HIS A 245 -15.43 -10.48 -20.44
C HIS A 245 -15.67 -11.93 -20.04
N ALA A 246 -16.65 -12.14 -19.19
CA ALA A 246 -17.09 -13.45 -18.75
C ALA A 246 -18.60 -13.57 -18.81
N GLU A 247 -19.08 -14.80 -18.97
CA GLU A 247 -20.49 -15.14 -19.04
C GLU A 247 -20.83 -16.16 -17.97
N ARG A 248 -22.05 -16.08 -17.44
CA ARG A 248 -22.56 -16.98 -16.41
C ARG A 248 -22.36 -18.43 -16.81
N SER A 249 -21.87 -19.24 -15.87
CA SER A 249 -21.69 -20.68 -16.04
C SER A 249 -22.25 -21.46 -14.85
N GLU A 250 -22.28 -22.78 -15.00
CA GLU A 250 -22.42 -23.67 -13.85
C GLU A 250 -21.23 -23.51 -12.91
N ILE A 251 -21.45 -23.76 -11.62
CA ILE A 251 -20.39 -23.72 -10.60
C ILE A 251 -19.38 -24.84 -10.90
N PRO A 252 -18.09 -24.52 -11.09
CA PRO A 252 -17.05 -25.52 -11.34
C PRO A 252 -16.94 -26.53 -10.20
N GLN A 253 -16.73 -27.80 -10.53
CA GLN A 253 -16.56 -28.85 -9.51
C GLN A 253 -15.34 -28.55 -8.62
N GLU A 254 -14.29 -27.97 -9.19
CA GLU A 254 -13.09 -27.57 -8.46
C GLU A 254 -13.42 -26.59 -7.32
N TRP A 255 -14.37 -25.67 -7.52
CA TRP A 255 -14.83 -24.76 -6.46
C TRP A 255 -15.54 -25.50 -5.33
N LEU A 256 -16.43 -26.42 -5.68
CA LEU A 256 -17.17 -27.22 -4.70
C LEU A 256 -16.21 -28.07 -3.84
N ASP A 257 -15.18 -28.64 -4.47
CA ASP A 257 -14.16 -29.43 -3.80
C ASP A 257 -13.28 -28.57 -2.86
N MET A 258 -12.97 -27.33 -3.26
CA MET A 258 -12.26 -26.35 -2.41
C MET A 258 -13.06 -26.00 -1.15
N GLN A 259 -14.35 -25.71 -1.32
CA GLN A 259 -15.28 -25.41 -0.23
C GLN A 259 -15.43 -26.59 0.73
N ALA A 260 -15.57 -27.82 0.20
CA ALA A 260 -15.69 -29.03 1.01
C ALA A 260 -14.42 -29.37 1.80
N SER A 261 -13.25 -29.02 1.26
CA SER A 261 -11.94 -29.29 1.88
C SER A 261 -11.55 -28.23 2.92
N GLY A 262 -12.30 -27.13 3.04
CA GLY A 262 -11.94 -25.98 3.88
C GLY A 262 -10.63 -25.31 3.46
N SER A 263 -10.20 -25.50 2.21
CA SER A 263 -8.96 -24.95 1.68
C SER A 263 -9.19 -23.50 1.29
N GLN A 264 -9.01 -22.59 2.25
CA GLN A 264 -8.95 -21.16 1.95
C GLN A 264 -7.73 -20.89 1.05
N THR A 265 -7.95 -20.22 -0.08
CA THR A 265 -6.92 -19.73 -0.99
C THR A 265 -6.04 -18.74 -0.26
N SER A 266 -4.95 -19.24 0.33
CA SER A 266 -3.87 -18.40 0.85
C SER A 266 -2.59 -18.96 0.28
N SER A 267 -2.33 -18.66 -0.98
CA SER A 267 -1.16 -19.12 -1.71
C SER A 267 0.07 -18.28 -1.33
N THR A 268 0.46 -18.32 -0.05
CA THR A 268 1.79 -17.83 0.31
C THR A 268 2.83 -18.79 -0.29
N LEU A 269 3.41 -18.42 -1.44
CA LEU A 269 4.48 -19.18 -2.10
C LEU A 269 5.59 -19.51 -1.09
N PRO A 270 5.83 -20.80 -0.77
CA PRO A 270 6.90 -21.18 0.14
C PRO A 270 8.21 -21.15 -0.63
N ILE A 271 8.91 -20.01 -0.63
CA ILE A 271 10.31 -19.98 -1.05
C ILE A 271 11.08 -20.88 -0.08
N ALA A 272 11.83 -21.84 -0.65
CA ALA A 272 12.55 -22.90 0.06
C ALA A 272 13.19 -22.41 1.37
N GLY A 273 12.61 -22.81 2.51
CA GLY A 273 13.02 -22.37 3.84
C GLY A 273 11.88 -22.00 4.79
N GLY A 274 10.63 -21.94 4.32
CA GLY A 274 9.45 -21.70 5.16
C GLY A 274 9.35 -20.28 5.72
N LEU A 275 10.21 -19.37 5.25
CA LEU A 275 10.13 -17.95 5.56
C LEU A 275 9.68 -17.18 4.32
N SER A 276 8.61 -16.40 4.44
CA SER A 276 8.18 -15.51 3.36
C SER A 276 9.25 -14.44 3.10
N LEU A 277 9.32 -13.91 1.88
CA LEU A 277 10.25 -12.84 1.51
C LEU A 277 10.13 -11.63 2.47
N MET A 278 8.92 -11.38 2.97
CA MET A 278 8.64 -10.39 4.00
C MET A 278 9.39 -10.68 5.31
N GLN A 279 9.34 -11.91 5.82
CA GLN A 279 10.03 -12.29 7.05
C GLN A 279 11.56 -12.12 6.92
N LEU A 280 12.13 -12.51 5.77
CA LEU A 280 13.55 -12.28 5.49
C LEU A 280 13.89 -10.78 5.47
N THR A 281 13.01 -9.96 4.90
CA THR A 281 13.20 -8.51 4.83
C THR A 281 13.14 -7.86 6.21
N PHE A 282 12.17 -8.23 7.05
CA PHE A 282 12.09 -7.75 8.43
C PHE A 282 13.28 -8.19 9.28
N ILE A 283 13.75 -9.44 9.15
CA ILE A 283 14.97 -9.92 9.81
C ILE A 283 16.17 -9.09 9.37
N GLY A 284 16.30 -8.81 8.07
CA GLY A 284 17.37 -7.98 7.50
C GLY A 284 17.37 -6.55 8.06
N ILE A 285 16.20 -5.90 8.11
CA ILE A 285 16.03 -4.56 8.71
C ILE A 285 16.39 -4.58 10.20
N GLY A 286 15.91 -5.58 10.95
CA GLY A 286 16.20 -5.73 12.38
C GLY A 286 17.69 -5.86 12.68
N ILE A 287 18.40 -6.72 11.93
CA ILE A 287 19.86 -6.87 12.04
C ILE A 287 20.56 -5.54 11.70
N GLY A 288 20.13 -4.87 10.63
CA GLY A 288 20.69 -3.57 10.21
C GLY A 288 20.58 -2.49 11.29
N VAL A 289 19.43 -2.37 11.94
CA VAL A 289 19.19 -1.41 13.04
C VAL A 289 20.06 -1.74 14.25
N VAL A 290 20.13 -3.02 14.66
CA VAL A 290 20.97 -3.44 15.80
C VAL A 290 22.45 -3.10 15.55
N VAL A 291 22.95 -3.37 14.35
CA VAL A 291 24.33 -3.01 13.97
C VAL A 291 24.53 -1.49 14.00
N ALA A 292 23.55 -0.70 13.53
CA ALA A 292 23.62 0.76 13.56
C ALA A 292 23.71 1.31 14.99
N VAL A 293 22.85 0.83 15.87
CA VAL A 293 22.81 1.21 17.29
C VAL A 293 24.11 0.79 17.99
N ALA A 294 24.60 -0.43 17.75
CA ALA A 294 25.85 -0.92 18.32
C ALA A 294 27.04 -0.04 17.91
N LEU A 295 27.14 0.32 16.61
CA LEU A 295 28.16 1.23 16.11
C LEU A 295 28.03 2.64 16.73
N PHE A 296 26.81 3.16 16.84
CA PHE A 296 26.55 4.47 17.47
C PHE A 296 26.98 4.51 18.94
N VAL A 297 26.59 3.49 19.73
CA VAL A 297 26.99 3.35 21.14
C VAL A 297 28.50 3.24 21.29
N LEU A 298 29.17 2.45 20.43
CA LEU A 298 30.62 2.32 20.44
C LEU A 298 31.33 3.64 20.14
N ILE A 299 30.76 4.51 19.31
CA ILE A 299 31.30 5.85 19.03
C ILE A 299 31.11 6.77 20.23
N LYS A 300 29.90 6.84 20.79
CA LYS A 300 29.59 7.70 21.94
C LYS A 300 30.46 7.32 23.16
N LYS A 301 30.66 6.02 23.39
CA LYS A 301 31.54 5.52 24.45
C LYS A 301 33.02 5.86 24.19
N ARG A 302 33.46 5.85 22.93
CA ARG A 302 34.83 6.26 22.56
C ARG A 302 35.05 7.77 22.63
N SER A 303 34.04 8.59 22.34
CA SER A 303 34.14 10.05 22.47
C SER A 303 34.11 10.49 23.93
N ALA A 304 33.24 9.90 24.76
CA ALA A 304 33.18 10.19 26.21
C ALA A 304 34.51 9.90 26.93
N ARG A 305 35.10 8.72 26.70
CA ARG A 305 36.41 8.33 27.27
C ARG A 305 37.55 9.27 26.87
N ARG A 306 37.46 9.94 25.71
CA ARG A 306 38.47 10.90 25.26
C ARG A 306 38.32 12.27 25.93
N LEU A 307 37.09 12.68 26.23
CA LEU A 307 36.82 13.89 26.98
C LEU A 307 37.29 13.75 28.44
N GLU A 308 37.05 12.59 29.06
CA GLU A 308 37.58 12.28 30.40
C GLU A 308 39.12 12.30 30.44
N GLN A 309 39.79 11.75 29.43
CA GLN A 309 41.26 11.77 29.30
C GLN A 309 41.86 13.16 29.00
N MET A 310 41.05 14.09 28.46
CA MET A 310 41.49 15.47 28.23
C MET A 310 41.26 16.35 29.47
N GLY A 311 40.15 16.14 30.21
CA GLY A 311 39.88 16.84 31.48
C GLY A 311 40.89 16.49 32.57
N THR A 312 41.19 15.19 32.75
CA THR A 312 42.21 14.75 33.74
C THR A 312 43.63 15.20 33.42
N LYS A 313 43.92 15.63 32.19
CA LYS A 313 45.23 16.15 31.80
C LYS A 313 45.35 17.66 31.96
N GLY A 314 44.23 18.40 31.84
CA GLY A 314 44.19 19.83 32.12
C GLY A 314 44.35 20.15 33.61
N ASP A 315 43.80 19.32 34.49
CA ASP A 315 43.92 19.50 35.95
C ASP A 315 45.32 19.13 36.49
N ALA A 316 46.11 18.37 35.72
CA ALA A 316 47.48 17.97 36.09
C ALA A 316 48.56 18.96 35.61
N GLU A 317 48.23 19.90 34.71
CA GLU A 317 49.15 20.93 34.19
C GLU A 317 48.87 22.34 34.78
N GLY A 318 47.91 22.48 35.70
CA GLY A 318 47.53 23.76 36.34
C GLY A 318 48.36 24.17 37.56
N HIS A 319 49.35 23.38 37.95
CA HIS A 319 50.32 23.72 39.00
C HIS A 319 51.70 23.66 38.35
N ASP A 320 52.17 24.77 37.78
CA ASP A 320 53.57 25.22 37.78
C ASP A 320 53.72 26.51 36.94
N GLU A 321 54.23 27.54 37.60
CA GLU A 321 55.00 28.67 37.05
C GLU A 321 54.27 29.80 36.28
N GLU A 322 53.76 30.70 37.10
CA GLU A 322 54.14 32.12 37.18
C GLU A 322 55.45 32.55 36.47
N SER A 323 55.37 33.67 35.72
CA SER A 323 56.37 34.76 35.55
C SER A 323 56.85 35.07 34.11
N GLY A 324 56.79 36.36 33.74
CA GLY A 324 57.75 36.95 32.80
C GLY A 324 57.27 37.76 31.58
N SER A 325 56.60 38.89 31.81
CA SER A 325 56.90 40.22 31.20
C SER A 325 57.10 40.41 29.67
N GLY A 326 56.23 41.25 29.07
CA GLY A 326 56.68 42.51 28.43
C GLY A 326 56.44 42.69 26.92
N GLY A 327 55.51 43.58 26.55
CA GLY A 327 55.42 44.15 25.19
C GLY A 327 54.10 44.87 24.90
N SER A 328 54.15 46.20 24.77
CA SER A 328 53.02 47.15 24.82
C SER A 328 52.58 47.72 23.46
N HIS A 329 51.24 47.91 23.29
CA HIS A 329 50.50 48.99 22.59
C HIS A 329 50.40 49.05 21.04
N PRO A 330 49.38 49.73 20.43
CA PRO A 330 48.00 50.03 20.88
C PRO A 330 46.88 49.90 19.80
N MET A 331 45.62 49.87 20.30
CA MET A 331 44.33 50.41 19.81
C MET A 331 44.11 50.79 18.32
N ILE A 332 42.96 50.38 17.75
CA ILE A 332 42.01 51.24 17.01
C ILE A 332 40.59 50.62 17.05
N HIS A 333 39.62 51.54 17.21
CA HIS A 333 38.16 51.47 17.29
C HIS A 333 37.41 50.92 16.05
N SER A 334 36.16 50.46 16.29
CA SER A 334 34.88 50.93 15.71
C SER A 334 33.91 49.73 15.52
N SER A 335 32.94 49.50 16.41
CA SER A 335 31.57 50.09 16.48
C SER A 335 30.62 49.62 15.38
N SER A 336 29.50 48.99 15.79
CA SER A 336 28.15 48.89 15.19
C SER A 336 27.63 47.45 15.33
N ASP A 337 26.45 47.14 15.81
CA ASP A 337 25.38 47.86 16.48
C ASP A 337 24.53 46.79 17.18
N ASP A 338 24.02 47.15 18.35
CA ASP A 338 23.13 46.34 19.16
C ASP A 338 21.68 46.35 18.62
N ASP A 339 21.02 45.22 18.91
CA ASP A 339 19.67 45.11 19.45
C ASP A 339 18.39 45.28 18.61
N HIS A 340 17.65 44.16 18.64
CA HIS A 340 16.25 44.03 19.06
C HIS A 340 15.21 45.06 18.56
N HIS A 341 14.18 44.59 17.84
CA HIS A 341 12.94 44.18 18.51
C HIS A 341 11.89 43.57 17.57
N SER A 342 11.26 42.54 18.12
CA SER A 342 10.04 41.87 17.68
C SER A 342 8.76 42.69 17.90
N LYS A 343 7.72 42.27 17.16
CA LYS A 343 6.26 42.38 17.40
C LYS A 343 5.52 43.55 16.72
N GLY A 344 4.58 43.16 15.85
CA GLY A 344 3.18 43.15 16.27
C GLY A 344 2.20 43.93 15.38
N ALA A 345 1.19 43.19 14.91
CA ALA A 345 -0.16 43.62 14.57
C ALA A 345 -0.35 44.53 13.33
N GLY A 346 -0.81 43.91 12.23
CA GLY A 346 -1.55 44.58 11.15
C GLY A 346 -3.01 44.13 11.19
N ALA A 347 -3.91 45.10 11.35
CA ALA A 347 -5.36 44.96 11.25
C ALA A 347 -5.85 45.43 9.87
N SER A 348 -6.91 44.77 9.39
CA SER A 348 -8.01 45.23 8.52
C SER A 348 -7.84 46.40 7.54
N HIS A 349 -8.19 46.17 6.26
CA HIS A 349 -9.26 46.82 5.48
C HIS A 349 -8.99 46.66 3.97
N GLY A 350 -10.04 46.37 3.20
CA GLY A 350 -10.03 46.34 1.74
C GLY A 350 -10.78 45.16 1.18
#